data_AF-A0A7S2RJJ0-F1
#
_entry.id   AF-A0A7S2RJJ0-F1
#
_cell.length_a   1.000
_cell.length_b   1.000
_cell.length_c   1.000
_cell.angle_alpha   90.00
_cell.angle_beta   90.00
_cell.angle_gamma   90.00
#
_symmetry.space_group_name_H-M   'P 1'
#
loop_
_entity.id
_entity.type
_entity.pdbx_description
1 polymer ?
#
loop_
_entity_poly.entity_id
_entity_poly.type
_entity_poly.pdbx_seq_one_letter_code
_entity_poly.pdbx_strand_id
1 'polypeptide(L)'
;TGDAITCVATNGPGTVFLYESGEWAYTTDIPKSLRVILDQRHRSLSKPTYVSLGSHGRYYIQFADRSAFWDGPNSLDLCLCSNETPIKTIAFGADESSYFIVFEDGCWKYEGDAIPEGLKSNLDERKDRDDLTCVTLGPDKEWFLQVKNGRMWWENVTEQLDDVFDEMAENGMKKVNFVDFGEYGSYFLSCEL
;
A
#
# COMPACT_ATOMS: atom_id res chain seq x y z
N THR A 1 -18.95 11.25 -16.95
CA THR A 1 -18.31 10.94 -15.65
C THR A 1 -17.04 10.19 -15.96
N GLY A 2 -15.89 10.68 -15.45
CA GLY A 2 -14.61 9.99 -15.63
C GLY A 2 -14.57 8.69 -14.83
N ASP A 3 -13.76 7.75 -15.25
CA ASP A 3 -13.50 6.49 -14.53
C ASP A 3 -12.67 6.79 -13.28
N ALA A 4 -13.12 6.32 -12.11
CA ALA A 4 -12.51 6.66 -10.83
C ALA A 4 -11.23 5.85 -10.59
N ILE A 5 -10.21 6.48 -10.00
CA ILE A 5 -8.98 5.78 -9.60
C ILE A 5 -9.24 5.07 -8.27
N THR A 6 -8.99 3.77 -8.23
CA THR A 6 -9.21 2.92 -7.05
C THR A 6 -7.92 2.64 -6.28
N CYS A 7 -6.77 2.70 -6.95
CA CYS A 7 -5.47 2.46 -6.34
C CYS A 7 -4.38 3.17 -7.14
N VAL A 8 -3.42 3.77 -6.43
CA VAL A 8 -2.18 4.30 -6.99
C VAL A 8 -1.02 3.71 -6.20
N ALA A 9 0.01 3.27 -6.89
CA ALA A 9 1.27 2.85 -6.27
C ALA A 9 2.46 3.46 -7.01
N THR A 10 3.49 3.86 -6.28
CA THR A 10 4.73 4.46 -6.78
C THR A 10 5.94 3.85 -6.07
N ASN A 11 7.04 3.72 -6.81
CA ASN A 11 8.36 3.41 -6.23
C ASN A 11 9.29 4.63 -6.28
N GLY A 12 8.74 5.84 -6.47
CA GLY A 12 9.47 7.06 -6.80
C GLY A 12 9.51 7.31 -8.31
N PRO A 13 10.39 6.63 -9.08
CA PRO A 13 10.52 6.86 -10.52
C PRO A 13 9.30 6.42 -11.36
N GLY A 14 8.61 5.38 -10.91
CA GLY A 14 7.47 4.77 -11.57
C GLY A 14 6.18 4.88 -10.75
N THR A 15 5.05 4.87 -11.44
CA THR A 15 3.71 4.92 -10.85
C THR A 15 2.77 4.01 -11.64
N VAL A 16 1.87 3.31 -10.94
CA VAL A 16 0.77 2.54 -11.50
C VAL A 16 -0.54 3.12 -10.98
N PHE A 17 -1.51 3.29 -11.89
CA PHE A 17 -2.87 3.72 -11.61
C PHE A 17 -3.82 2.59 -11.98
N LEU A 18 -4.69 2.19 -11.06
CA LEU A 18 -5.79 1.27 -11.31
C LEU A 18 -7.11 2.04 -11.27
N TYR A 19 -8.00 1.72 -12.22
CA TYR A 19 -9.29 2.38 -12.35
C TYR A 19 -10.45 1.44 -12.02
N GLU A 20 -11.61 2.00 -11.67
CA GLU A 20 -12.81 1.25 -11.30
C GLU A 20 -13.29 0.33 -12.43
N SER A 21 -13.17 0.76 -13.69
CA SER A 21 -13.46 -0.08 -14.86
C SER A 21 -12.61 -1.35 -14.93
N GLY A 22 -11.45 -1.37 -14.28
CA GLY A 22 -10.44 -2.41 -14.39
C GLY A 22 -9.36 -2.15 -15.45
N GLU A 23 -9.42 -1.00 -16.14
CA GLU A 23 -8.29 -0.52 -16.91
C GLU A 23 -7.15 -0.05 -15.97
N TRP A 24 -5.96 0.15 -16.52
CA TRP A 24 -4.78 0.61 -15.79
C TRP A 24 -3.95 1.56 -16.66
N ALA A 25 -3.16 2.40 -16.00
CA ALA A 25 -2.13 3.22 -16.62
C ALA A 25 -0.86 3.16 -15.77
N TYR A 26 0.30 3.38 -16.37
CA TYR A 26 1.55 3.43 -15.63
C TYR A 26 2.57 4.36 -16.30
N THR A 27 3.49 4.91 -15.52
CA THR A 27 4.64 5.69 -16.03
C THR A 27 5.82 4.78 -16.35
N THR A 28 6.92 5.36 -16.86
CA THR A 28 8.15 4.59 -17.04
C THR A 28 8.66 4.07 -15.69
N ASP A 29 9.54 3.05 -15.72
CA ASP A 29 10.30 2.62 -14.53
C ASP A 29 9.55 1.82 -13.45
N ILE A 30 8.36 1.29 -13.79
CA ILE A 30 7.75 0.20 -13.01
C ILE A 30 8.51 -1.14 -13.22
N PRO A 31 8.43 -2.11 -12.29
CA PRO A 31 9.10 -3.40 -12.43
C PRO A 31 8.78 -4.10 -13.75
N LYS A 32 9.80 -4.64 -14.44
CA LYS A 32 9.64 -5.25 -15.77
C LYS A 32 8.65 -6.43 -15.77
N SER A 33 8.71 -7.27 -14.75
CA SER A 33 7.80 -8.40 -14.57
C SER A 33 6.35 -7.93 -14.37
N LEU A 34 6.12 -6.92 -13.52
CA LEU A 34 4.81 -6.29 -13.37
C LEU A 34 4.29 -5.70 -14.68
N ARG A 35 5.15 -4.99 -15.43
CA ARG A 35 4.79 -4.46 -16.74
C ARG A 35 4.36 -5.56 -17.70
N VAL A 36 5.09 -6.68 -17.77
CA VAL A 36 4.72 -7.82 -18.61
C VAL A 36 3.36 -8.39 -18.21
N ILE A 37 3.09 -8.52 -16.90
CA ILE A 37 1.80 -8.97 -16.37
C ILE A 37 0.66 -8.06 -16.83
N LEU A 38 0.86 -6.74 -16.76
CA LEU A 38 -0.14 -5.75 -17.16
C LEU A 38 -0.32 -5.72 -18.69
N ASP A 39 0.76 -5.61 -19.46
CA ASP A 39 0.71 -5.48 -20.93
C ASP A 39 0.11 -6.70 -21.63
N GLN A 40 0.31 -7.89 -21.08
CA GLN A 40 -0.17 -9.14 -21.67
C GLN A 40 -1.54 -9.56 -21.13
N ARG A 41 -2.13 -8.79 -20.21
CA ARG A 41 -3.41 -9.17 -19.59
C ARG A 41 -4.57 -8.98 -20.56
N HIS A 42 -5.27 -10.07 -20.85
CA HIS A 42 -6.48 -10.01 -21.65
C HIS A 42 -7.67 -9.46 -20.84
N ARG A 43 -8.55 -8.67 -21.47
CA ARG A 43 -9.74 -8.06 -20.84
C ARG A 43 -10.75 -9.07 -20.27
N SER A 44 -10.70 -10.32 -20.70
CA SER A 44 -11.55 -11.39 -20.16
C SER A 44 -11.01 -12.00 -18.86
N LEU A 45 -9.77 -11.69 -18.47
CA LEU A 45 -9.20 -12.12 -17.20
C LEU A 45 -9.63 -11.15 -16.10
N SER A 46 -9.55 -11.61 -14.86
CA SER A 46 -9.92 -10.82 -13.68
C SER A 46 -9.16 -9.49 -13.63
N LYS A 47 -9.84 -8.36 -13.46
CA LYS A 47 -9.17 -7.05 -13.42
C LYS A 47 -8.25 -6.89 -12.21
N PRO A 48 -7.16 -6.11 -12.31
CA PRO A 48 -6.35 -5.75 -11.14
C PRO A 48 -7.18 -4.89 -10.19
N THR A 49 -7.03 -5.10 -8.88
CA THR A 49 -7.78 -4.41 -7.83
C THR A 49 -6.89 -3.71 -6.82
N TYR A 50 -5.65 -4.15 -6.66
CA TYR A 50 -4.67 -3.55 -5.77
C TYR A 50 -3.28 -3.74 -6.34
N VAL A 51 -2.43 -2.72 -6.18
CA VAL A 51 -1.02 -2.78 -6.50
C VAL A 51 -0.24 -2.06 -5.40
N SER A 52 0.95 -2.57 -5.09
CA SER A 52 1.92 -1.92 -4.21
C SER A 52 3.29 -2.05 -4.87
N LEU A 53 4.07 -0.97 -4.84
CA LEU A 53 5.42 -0.94 -5.39
C LEU A 53 6.42 -0.71 -4.27
N GLY A 54 7.59 -1.33 -4.39
CA GLY A 54 8.70 -1.12 -3.48
C GLY A 54 9.98 -0.77 -4.23
N SER A 55 11.00 -0.39 -3.47
CA SER A 55 12.37 -0.23 -3.99
C SER A 55 12.88 -1.55 -4.59
N HIS A 56 13.92 -1.48 -5.42
CA HIS A 56 14.61 -2.63 -6.01
C HIS A 56 13.73 -3.52 -6.92
N GLY A 57 12.66 -2.95 -7.49
CA GLY A 57 11.79 -3.68 -8.41
C GLY A 57 10.74 -4.57 -7.73
N ARG A 58 10.62 -4.48 -6.40
CA ARG A 58 9.61 -5.21 -5.64
C ARG A 58 8.22 -4.71 -5.97
N TYR A 59 7.27 -5.63 -6.00
CA TYR A 59 5.86 -5.30 -6.17
C TYR A 59 4.96 -6.38 -5.63
N TYR A 60 3.70 -6.02 -5.43
CA TYR A 60 2.60 -6.94 -5.24
C TYR A 60 1.43 -6.45 -6.07
N ILE A 61 0.76 -7.34 -6.79
CA ILE A 61 -0.47 -7.05 -7.53
C ILE A 61 -1.51 -8.12 -7.22
N GLN A 62 -2.72 -7.69 -6.90
CA GLN A 62 -3.88 -8.54 -6.64
C GLN A 62 -4.97 -8.28 -7.68
N PHE A 63 -5.67 -9.35 -8.05
CA PHE A 63 -6.77 -9.32 -9.01
C PHE A 63 -8.11 -9.64 -8.34
N ALA A 64 -9.21 -9.32 -9.03
CA ALA A 64 -10.57 -9.48 -8.52
C ALA A 64 -10.96 -10.94 -8.16
N ASP A 65 -10.28 -11.94 -8.73
CA ASP A 65 -10.43 -13.36 -8.38
C ASP A 65 -9.54 -13.80 -7.21
N ARG A 66 -8.91 -12.84 -6.53
CA ARG A 66 -7.93 -13.03 -5.45
C ARG A 66 -6.62 -13.68 -5.87
N SER A 67 -6.40 -13.95 -7.16
CA SER A 67 -5.06 -14.28 -7.63
C SER A 67 -4.12 -13.09 -7.40
N ALA A 68 -2.86 -13.39 -7.12
CA ALA A 68 -1.85 -12.37 -6.88
C ALA A 68 -0.51 -12.80 -7.48
N PHE A 69 0.30 -11.80 -7.82
CA PHE A 69 1.68 -11.96 -8.29
C PHE A 69 2.54 -10.94 -7.56
N TRP A 70 3.78 -11.30 -7.29
CA TRP A 70 4.67 -10.44 -6.51
C TRP A 70 6.14 -10.74 -6.83
N ASP A 71 6.99 -9.80 -6.44
CA ASP A 71 8.43 -9.93 -6.39
C ASP A 71 8.90 -9.22 -5.11
N GLY A 72 9.68 -9.90 -4.28
CA GLY A 72 9.95 -9.49 -2.91
C GLY A 72 10.88 -10.46 -2.17
N PRO A 73 11.15 -10.22 -0.88
CA PRO A 73 12.04 -11.09 -0.11
C PRO A 73 11.46 -12.50 0.06
N ASN A 74 12.31 -13.52 0.14
CA ASN A 74 11.89 -14.93 0.27
C ASN A 74 10.95 -15.19 1.46
N SER A 75 11.06 -14.39 2.53
CA SER A 75 10.16 -14.53 3.68
C SER A 75 8.75 -14.05 3.39
N LEU A 76 8.58 -13.12 2.44
CA LEU A 76 7.27 -12.77 1.90
C LEU A 76 6.62 -14.00 1.24
N ASP A 77 7.35 -14.77 0.43
CA ASP A 77 6.81 -16.00 -0.18
C ASP A 77 6.25 -16.96 0.86
N LEU A 78 6.99 -17.17 1.95
CA LEU A 78 6.55 -18.01 3.06
C LEU A 78 5.28 -17.46 3.71
N CYS A 79 5.21 -16.16 3.94
CA CYS A 79 4.02 -15.52 4.51
C CYS A 79 2.79 -15.61 3.59
N LEU A 80 2.98 -15.40 2.29
CA LEU A 80 1.92 -15.41 1.29
C LEU A 80 1.40 -16.82 0.97
N CYS A 81 2.29 -17.82 0.96
CA CYS A 81 1.90 -19.20 0.66
C CYS A 81 1.28 -19.92 1.87
N SER A 82 1.57 -19.49 3.10
CA SER A 82 1.11 -20.15 4.32
C SER A 82 -0.17 -19.55 4.91
N ASN A 83 -0.60 -18.37 4.46
CA ASN A 83 -1.77 -17.71 5.03
C ASN A 83 -3.04 -18.01 4.24
N GLU A 84 -4.11 -18.38 4.95
CA GLU A 84 -5.44 -18.58 4.38
C GLU A 84 -6.23 -17.27 4.27
N THR A 85 -5.93 -16.28 5.12
CA THR A 85 -6.61 -14.99 5.10
C THR A 85 -6.11 -14.15 3.92
N PRO A 86 -7.00 -13.65 3.05
CA PRO A 86 -6.60 -12.77 1.96
C PRO A 86 -5.93 -11.49 2.46
N ILE A 87 -4.99 -10.97 1.67
CA ILE A 87 -4.37 -9.68 1.92
C ILE A 87 -5.33 -8.57 1.57
N LYS A 88 -5.36 -7.57 2.44
CA LYS A 88 -6.02 -6.29 2.21
C LYS A 88 -5.06 -5.25 1.66
N THR A 89 -3.92 -5.04 2.33
CA THR A 89 -2.84 -4.17 1.85
C THR A 89 -1.48 -4.77 2.16
N ILE A 90 -0.49 -4.43 1.34
CA ILE A 90 0.92 -4.69 1.60
C ILE A 90 1.73 -3.44 1.26
N ALA A 91 2.66 -3.08 2.14
CA ALA A 91 3.60 -1.98 1.97
C ALA A 91 5.03 -2.52 2.03
N PHE A 92 5.90 -2.04 1.14
CA PHE A 92 7.32 -2.37 1.16
C PHE A 92 8.09 -1.29 1.91
N GLY A 93 8.94 -1.70 2.86
CA GLY A 93 9.79 -0.76 3.59
C GLY A 93 10.97 -0.26 2.74
N ALA A 94 11.74 0.67 3.29
CA ALA A 94 12.86 1.31 2.57
C ALA A 94 13.95 0.31 2.13
N ASP A 95 14.26 -0.69 2.97
CA ASP A 95 15.19 -1.76 2.62
C ASP A 95 14.50 -2.90 1.84
N GLU A 96 15.32 -3.76 1.22
CA GLU A 96 14.85 -4.85 0.35
C GLU A 96 14.09 -5.96 1.10
N SER A 97 14.39 -6.17 2.38
CA SER A 97 13.80 -7.25 3.20
C SER A 97 12.54 -6.84 3.95
N SER A 98 12.26 -5.54 4.08
CA SER A 98 11.17 -5.06 4.91
C SER A 98 9.85 -5.00 4.16
N TYR A 99 8.81 -5.52 4.81
CA TYR A 99 7.45 -5.45 4.33
C TYR A 99 6.45 -5.47 5.49
N PHE A 100 5.26 -4.95 5.25
CA PHE A 100 4.15 -4.97 6.18
C PHE A 100 2.88 -5.40 5.46
N ILE A 101 2.16 -6.39 6.00
CA ILE A 101 0.92 -6.90 5.46
C ILE A 101 -0.21 -6.65 6.45
N VAL A 102 -1.32 -6.12 5.95
CA VAL A 102 -2.62 -6.10 6.61
C VAL A 102 -3.53 -7.09 5.90
N PHE A 103 -4.14 -7.99 6.65
CA PHE A 103 -5.08 -8.98 6.15
C PHE A 103 -6.52 -8.46 6.21
N GLU A 104 -7.43 -9.09 5.46
CA GLU A 104 -8.84 -8.67 5.40
C GLU A 104 -9.59 -8.76 6.74
N ASP A 105 -9.16 -9.67 7.62
CA ASP A 105 -9.68 -9.78 8.99
C ASP A 105 -9.19 -8.64 9.91
N GLY A 106 -8.17 -7.89 9.51
CA GLY A 106 -7.54 -6.81 10.26
C GLY A 106 -6.30 -7.25 11.05
N CYS A 107 -5.96 -8.54 11.04
CA CYS A 107 -4.67 -9.05 11.51
C CYS A 107 -3.55 -8.45 10.66
N TRP A 108 -2.33 -8.49 11.18
CA TRP A 108 -1.17 -7.98 10.46
C TRP A 108 0.10 -8.76 10.76
N LYS A 109 1.07 -8.62 9.85
CA LYS A 109 2.43 -9.16 9.98
C LYS A 109 3.41 -8.17 9.37
N TYR A 110 4.60 -8.08 9.92
CA TYR A 110 5.70 -7.37 9.30
C TYR A 110 7.01 -8.12 9.49
N GLU A 111 7.98 -7.79 8.66
CA GLU A 111 9.35 -8.27 8.77
C GLU A 111 10.31 -7.19 8.30
N GLY A 112 11.58 -7.32 8.69
CA GLY A 112 12.68 -6.45 8.29
C GLY A 112 12.98 -5.30 9.26
N ASP A 113 14.15 -4.70 9.07
CA ASP A 113 14.71 -3.71 10.00
C ASP A 113 14.26 -2.27 9.67
N ALA A 114 13.80 -2.02 8.44
CA ALA A 114 13.32 -0.72 7.98
C ALA A 114 11.83 -0.44 8.30
N ILE A 115 11.22 -1.20 9.21
CA ILE A 115 9.91 -0.83 9.78
C ILE A 115 10.11 0.33 10.75
N PRO A 116 9.45 1.50 10.57
CA PRO A 116 9.65 2.68 11.41
C PRO A 116 9.35 2.43 12.89
N GLU A 117 10.17 2.98 13.79
CA GLU A 117 10.03 2.78 15.25
C GLU A 117 8.72 3.36 15.81
N GLY A 118 8.24 4.48 15.27
CA GLY A 118 6.94 5.03 15.65
C GLY A 118 5.78 4.12 15.28
N LEU A 119 5.85 3.47 14.12
CA LEU A 119 4.89 2.45 13.71
C LEU A 119 4.95 1.24 14.65
N LYS A 120 6.15 0.72 14.97
CA LYS A 120 6.31 -0.38 15.95
C LYS A 120 5.71 -0.04 17.31
N SER A 121 6.01 1.15 17.82
CA SER A 121 5.47 1.66 19.08
C SER A 121 3.95 1.73 19.06
N ASN A 122 3.36 2.21 17.95
CA ASN A 122 1.92 2.23 17.77
C ASN A 122 1.33 0.80 17.81
N LEU A 123 1.97 -0.17 17.18
CA LEU A 123 1.50 -1.56 17.16
C LEU A 123 1.60 -2.23 18.53
N ASP A 124 2.66 -1.96 19.28
CA ASP A 124 2.85 -2.47 20.65
C ASP A 124 1.75 -1.98 21.60
N GLU A 125 1.35 -0.70 21.49
CA GLU A 125 0.23 -0.15 22.27
C GLU A 125 -1.11 -0.84 21.95
N ARG A 126 -1.25 -1.34 20.72
CA ARG A 126 -2.48 -1.96 20.25
C ARG A 126 -2.66 -3.39 20.74
N LYS A 127 -1.58 -4.11 21.10
CA LYS A 127 -1.64 -5.46 21.70
C LYS A 127 -2.50 -6.44 20.89
N ASP A 128 -2.18 -6.61 19.61
CA ASP A 128 -2.81 -7.59 18.71
C ASP A 128 -4.29 -7.34 18.37
N ARG A 129 -4.72 -6.08 18.27
CA ARG A 129 -6.06 -5.79 17.74
C ARG A 129 -6.15 -6.04 16.23
N ASP A 130 -7.12 -6.84 15.84
CA ASP A 130 -7.42 -7.19 14.44
C ASP A 130 -8.35 -6.14 13.79
N ASP A 131 -7.89 -4.90 13.75
CA ASP A 131 -8.66 -3.75 13.26
C ASP A 131 -7.87 -2.84 12.33
N LEU A 132 -6.69 -3.25 11.86
CA LEU A 132 -5.97 -2.50 10.83
C LEU A 132 -6.74 -2.56 9.50
N THR A 133 -6.71 -1.47 8.73
CA THR A 133 -7.34 -1.40 7.40
C THR A 133 -6.36 -1.03 6.30
N CYS A 134 -5.34 -0.25 6.63
CA CYS A 134 -4.35 0.22 5.68
C CYS A 134 -3.03 0.49 6.39
N VAL A 135 -1.94 0.20 5.71
CA VAL A 135 -0.60 0.65 6.06
C VAL A 135 0.12 1.04 4.77
N THR A 136 0.88 2.13 4.84
CA THR A 136 1.77 2.58 3.77
C THR A 136 3.14 2.87 4.38
N LEU A 137 4.20 2.49 3.68
CA LEU A 137 5.58 2.76 4.05
C LEU A 137 6.25 3.52 2.91
N GLY A 138 7.04 4.53 3.24
CA GLY A 138 7.77 5.36 2.29
C GLY A 138 9.28 5.12 2.30
N PRO A 139 9.98 5.58 1.25
CA PRO A 139 11.42 5.37 1.09
C PRO A 139 12.26 6.10 2.14
N ASP A 140 11.76 7.20 2.69
CA ASP A 140 12.44 8.03 3.68
C ASP A 140 11.97 7.72 5.11
N LYS A 141 11.32 6.55 5.33
CA LYS A 141 10.69 6.07 6.58
C LYS A 141 9.36 6.74 6.91
N GLU A 142 8.72 7.40 5.95
CA GLU A 142 7.34 7.83 6.08
C GLU A 142 6.45 6.62 6.36
N TRP A 143 5.44 6.81 7.18
CA TRP A 143 4.43 5.78 7.35
C TRP A 143 3.07 6.39 7.62
N PHE A 144 2.06 5.63 7.22
CA PHE A 144 0.66 5.90 7.50
C PHE A 144 -0.02 4.62 7.93
N LEU A 145 -0.88 4.71 8.94
CA LEU A 145 -1.65 3.60 9.49
C LEU A 145 -3.09 4.04 9.70
N GLN A 146 -4.04 3.22 9.25
CA GLN A 146 -5.47 3.45 9.48
C GLN A 146 -6.13 2.19 10.03
N VAL A 147 -7.17 2.39 10.84
CA VAL A 147 -7.94 1.31 11.47
C VAL A 147 -9.43 1.39 11.14
N LYS A 148 -10.18 0.32 11.44
CA LYS A 148 -11.61 0.16 11.12
C LYS A 148 -12.51 1.28 11.62
N ASN A 149 -12.14 1.97 12.71
CA ASN A 149 -12.94 3.08 13.25
C ASN A 149 -12.61 4.45 12.60
N GLY A 150 -11.75 4.48 11.59
CA GLY A 150 -11.34 5.69 10.87
C GLY A 150 -10.18 6.45 11.52
N ARG A 151 -9.75 6.08 12.73
CA ARG A 151 -8.56 6.69 13.34
C ARG A 151 -7.33 6.36 12.49
N MET A 152 -6.45 7.34 12.38
CA MET A 152 -5.21 7.24 11.63
C MET A 152 -4.04 7.79 12.44
N TRP A 153 -2.84 7.33 12.09
CA TRP A 153 -1.56 7.78 12.62
C TRP A 153 -0.56 7.82 11.47
N TRP A 154 0.37 8.74 11.56
CA TRP A 154 1.43 8.91 10.57
C TRP A 154 2.62 9.58 11.25
N GLU A 155 3.81 9.40 10.69
CA GLU A 155 4.98 10.20 11.06
C GLU A 155 5.92 10.34 9.87
N ASN A 156 6.85 11.29 10.02
CA ASN A 156 7.96 11.53 9.09
C ASN A 156 7.50 11.91 7.67
N VAL A 157 6.26 12.37 7.53
CA VAL A 157 5.73 12.95 6.30
C VAL A 157 6.18 14.41 6.17
N THR A 158 6.00 14.99 4.97
CA THR A 158 6.25 16.43 4.76
C THR A 158 5.27 17.29 5.58
N GLU A 159 5.69 18.49 6.00
CA GLU A 159 4.83 19.46 6.73
C GLU A 159 3.50 19.70 6.02
N GLN A 160 3.53 19.80 4.68
CA GLN A 160 2.31 19.97 3.88
C GLN A 160 1.35 18.78 4.00
N LEU A 161 1.85 17.54 4.04
CA LEU A 161 1.00 16.37 4.20
C LEU A 161 0.55 16.18 5.65
N ASP A 162 1.38 16.58 6.61
CA ASP A 162 1.04 16.64 8.03
C ASP A 162 -0.19 17.52 8.26
N ASP A 163 -0.16 18.76 7.75
CA ASP A 163 -1.28 19.71 7.80
C ASP A 163 -2.58 19.12 7.21
N VAL A 164 -2.46 18.39 6.09
CA VAL A 164 -3.61 17.74 5.43
C VAL A 164 -4.19 16.63 6.31
N PHE A 165 -3.35 15.81 6.93
CA PHE A 165 -3.83 14.75 7.83
C PHE A 165 -4.43 15.31 9.12
N ASP A 166 -3.85 16.37 9.67
CA ASP A 166 -4.41 17.09 10.82
C ASP A 166 -5.79 17.68 10.49
N GLU A 167 -5.93 18.36 9.36
CA GLU A 167 -7.22 18.89 8.90
C GLU A 167 -8.26 17.75 8.73
N MET A 168 -7.86 16.60 8.19
CA MET A 168 -8.74 15.44 8.06
C MET A 168 -9.18 14.89 9.42
N ALA A 169 -8.25 14.82 10.38
CA ALA A 169 -8.54 14.35 11.73
C ALA A 169 -9.48 15.31 12.49
N GLU A 170 -9.28 16.62 12.34
CA GLU A 170 -10.10 17.66 13.00
C GLU A 170 -11.51 17.77 12.42
N ASN A 171 -11.64 17.71 11.09
CA ASN A 171 -12.94 17.83 10.41
C ASN A 171 -13.80 16.55 10.51
N GLY A 172 -13.28 15.49 11.12
CA GLY A 172 -13.95 14.21 11.19
C GLY A 172 -14.14 13.56 9.82
N MET A 173 -13.27 13.89 8.85
CA MET A 173 -13.17 13.17 7.59
C MET A 173 -12.83 11.72 7.91
N LYS A 174 -13.67 10.81 7.41
CA LYS A 174 -13.70 9.44 7.94
C LYS A 174 -12.79 8.48 7.20
N LYS A 175 -12.34 8.85 5.99
CA LYS A 175 -11.80 7.84 5.09
C LYS A 175 -10.80 8.42 4.09
N VAL A 176 -9.53 8.21 4.41
CA VAL A 176 -8.48 8.09 3.40
C VAL A 176 -8.72 6.80 2.61
N ASN A 177 -8.82 6.91 1.29
CA ASN A 177 -8.97 5.77 0.38
C ASN A 177 -7.62 5.09 0.12
N PHE A 178 -6.60 5.89 -0.15
CA PHE A 178 -5.21 5.45 -0.23
C PHE A 178 -4.27 6.63 0.00
N VAL A 179 -3.09 6.32 0.52
CA VAL A 179 -1.91 7.18 0.48
C VAL A 179 -0.74 6.33 0.01
N ASP A 180 0.11 6.90 -0.83
CA ASP A 180 1.33 6.25 -1.25
C ASP A 180 2.48 7.24 -1.33
N PHE A 181 3.65 6.85 -0.84
CA PHE A 181 4.82 7.72 -0.69
C PHE A 181 5.83 7.45 -1.80
N GLY A 182 6.21 8.50 -2.52
CA GLY A 182 7.28 8.49 -3.50
C GLY A 182 8.58 9.05 -2.94
N GLU A 183 9.59 9.16 -3.79
CA GLU A 183 10.87 9.78 -3.42
C GLU A 183 10.73 11.30 -3.21
N TYR A 184 11.67 11.88 -2.45
CA TYR A 184 11.80 13.32 -2.22
C TYR A 184 10.56 13.97 -1.59
N GLY A 185 9.84 13.23 -0.73
CA GLY A 185 8.62 13.69 -0.07
C GLY A 185 7.41 13.85 -1.00
N SER A 186 7.47 13.30 -2.21
CA SER A 186 6.30 13.21 -3.09
C SER A 186 5.30 12.18 -2.57
N TYR A 187 4.02 12.39 -2.84
CA TYR A 187 2.98 11.47 -2.41
C TYR A 187 1.76 11.52 -3.32
N PHE A 188 0.97 10.45 -3.30
CA PHE A 188 -0.40 10.42 -3.77
C PHE A 188 -1.34 10.24 -2.58
N LEU A 189 -2.41 11.02 -2.54
CA LEU A 189 -3.45 10.92 -1.52
C LEU A 189 -4.82 10.97 -2.18
N SER A 190 -5.69 10.05 -1.79
CA SER A 190 -7.11 10.08 -2.14
C SER A 190 -7.93 9.95 -0.86
N CYS A 191 -8.93 10.82 -0.73
CA CYS A 191 -9.84 10.86 0.41
C CYS A 191 -11.27 11.12 -0.07
N GLU A 192 -12.24 10.71 0.75
CA GLU A 192 -13.63 11.13 0.60
C GLU A 192 -13.84 12.40 1.45
N LEU A 193 -14.15 13.53 0.78
CA LEU A 193 -14.54 14.79 1.41
C LEU A 193 -15.96 14.73 1.99
#